data_AF-A0AAC8YZH7-F1
#
_entry.id   AF-A0AAC8YZH7-F1
#
_cell.length_a   1.000
_cell.length_b   1.000
_cell.length_c   1.000
_cell.angle_alpha   90.00
_cell.angle_beta   90.00
_cell.angle_gamma   90.00
#
_symmetry.space_group_name_H-M   'P 1'
#
loop_
_entity.id
_entity.type
_entity.pdbx_description
1 polymer ?
#
loop_
_entity_poly.entity_id
_entity_poly.type
_entity_poly.pdbx_seq_one_letter_code
_entity_poly.pdbx_strand_id
1 'polypeptide(L)' 'MSSKHIDYLRREHARLDAEIDREAQRRQPDEVLIARLKKLKLAIKDQIAAWSRDTGDSRVA' A
#
# COMPACT_ATOMS: atom_id res chain seq x y z
N MET A 1 6.16 6.02 -16.53
CA MET A 1 5.55 6.86 -15.46
C MET A 1 6.63 7.31 -14.46
N SER A 2 6.42 8.42 -13.76
CA SER A 2 7.46 9.13 -12.99
C SER A 2 7.71 8.50 -11.61
N SER A 3 8.93 8.60 -11.09
CA SER A 3 9.32 8.22 -9.71
C SER A 3 8.37 8.75 -8.64
N LYS A 4 7.79 9.93 -8.88
CA LYS A 4 6.76 10.56 -8.03
C LYS A 4 5.55 9.65 -7.75
N HIS A 5 5.17 8.80 -8.71
CA HIS A 5 4.02 7.88 -8.54
C HIS A 5 4.33 6.76 -7.56
N ILE A 6 5.55 6.22 -7.58
CA ILE A 6 6.00 5.22 -6.61
C ILE A 6 6.13 5.83 -5.21
N ASP A 7 6.66 7.05 -5.12
CA ASP A 7 6.75 7.76 -3.85
C ASP A 7 5.36 8.03 -3.25
N TYR A 8 4.38 8.38 -4.10
CA TYR A 8 3.00 8.51 -3.69
C TYR A 8 2.42 7.19 -3.16
N LEU A 9 2.57 6.08 -3.90
CA LEU A 9 2.10 4.77 -3.47
C LEU A 9 2.74 4.32 -2.13
N ARG A 10 4.04 4.60 -1.94
CA ARG A 10 4.74 4.32 -0.67
C ARG A 10 4.18 5.14 0.50
N ARG A 11 3.85 6.41 0.27
CA ARG A 11 3.23 7.28 1.29
C ARG A 11 1.84 6.78 1.67
N GLU A 12 1.01 6.44 0.68
CA GLU A 12 -0.33 5.90 0.94
C GLU A 12 -0.27 4.56 1.66
N HIS A 13 0.69 3.69 1.30
CA HIS A 13 0.93 2.44 2.04
C HIS A 13 1.26 2.70 3.52
N ALA A 14 2.19 3.64 3.80
CA ALA A 14 2.55 3.99 5.18
C ALA A 14 1.38 4.61 5.95
N ARG A 15 0.53 5.40 5.27
CA ARG A 15 -0.69 5.97 5.87
C ARG A 15 -1.69 4.88 6.26
N LEU A 16 -1.96 3.93 5.37
CA LEU A 16 -2.88 2.82 5.66
C LEU A 16 -2.37 1.97 6.83
N ASP A 17 -1.06 1.77 6.93
CA ASP A 17 -0.45 1.08 8.09
C ASP A 17 -0.72 1.82 9.40
N ALA A 18 -0.48 3.14 9.43
CA ALA A 18 -0.78 3.94 10.61
C ALA A 18 -2.28 3.93 10.96
N GLU A 19 -3.17 3.90 9.98
CA GLU A 19 -4.62 3.79 10.21
C GLU A 19 -5.03 2.42 10.78
N ILE A 20 -4.43 1.33 10.28
CA ILE A 20 -4.62 -0.03 10.82
C ILE A 20 -4.16 -0.08 12.28
N ASP A 21 -2.97 0.42 12.57
CA ASP A 21 -2.40 0.38 13.91
C ASP A 21 -3.23 1.20 14.90
N ARG A 22 -3.72 2.38 14.47
CA ARG A 22 -4.63 3.19 15.28
C ARG A 22 -5.93 2.47 15.57
N GLU A 23 -6.56 1.85 14.58
CA GLU A 23 -7.83 1.15 14.75
C GLU A 23 -7.68 -0.09 15.63
N ALA A 24 -6.58 -0.84 15.46
CA ALA A 24 -6.25 -2.02 16.26
C ALA A 24 -5.96 -1.69 17.73
N GLN A 25 -5.48 -0.48 18.04
CA GLN A 25 -5.23 -0.03 19.41
C GLN A 25 -6.47 0.51 20.13
N ARG A 26 -7.62 0.63 19.45
CA ARG A 26 -8.85 1.11 20.08
C ARG A 26 -9.36 0.09 21.10
N ARG A 27 -10.06 0.57 22.13
CA ARG A 27 -10.68 -0.28 23.16
C ARG A 27 -11.65 -1.31 22.58
N GLN A 28 -12.29 -0.97 21.46
CA GLN A 28 -13.13 -1.85 20.67
C GLN A 28 -12.76 -1.65 19.20
N PRO A 29 -11.85 -2.48 18.66
CA PRO A 29 -11.44 -2.40 17.27
C PRO A 29 -12.59 -2.73 16.32
N ASP A 30 -12.75 -1.95 15.25
CA ASP A 30 -13.60 -2.33 14.12
C ASP A 30 -12.83 -3.29 13.19
N GLU A 31 -13.05 -4.59 13.38
CA GLU A 31 -12.41 -5.65 12.60
C GLU A 31 -12.74 -5.58 11.10
N VAL A 32 -13.94 -5.08 10.74
CA VAL A 32 -14.35 -4.92 9.34
C VAL A 32 -13.57 -3.78 8.69
N LEU A 33 -13.41 -2.68 9.40
CA LEU A 33 -12.58 -1.55 8.96
C LEU A 33 -11.11 -1.97 8.84
N ILE A 34 -10.56 -2.69 9.82
CA ILE A 34 -9.18 -3.20 9.77
C ILE A 34 -8.99 -4.13 8.57
N ALA A 35 -9.92 -5.05 8.32
CA ALA A 35 -9.85 -5.95 7.16
C ALA A 35 -9.88 -5.16 5.84
N ARG A 36 -10.72 -4.13 5.75
CA ARG A 36 -10.80 -3.26 4.56
C ARG A 36 -9.50 -2.48 4.35
N LEU A 37 -8.94 -1.90 5.40
CA LEU A 37 -7.65 -1.18 5.34
C LEU A 37 -6.51 -2.11 4.91
N LYS A 38 -6.45 -3.33 5.46
CA LYS A 38 -5.47 -4.35 5.06
C LYS A 38 -5.61 -4.73 3.57
N LYS A 39 -6.84 -4.85 3.06
CA LYS A 39 -7.08 -5.14 1.64
C LYS A 39 -6.60 -3.99 0.73
N LEU A 40 -6.84 -2.74 1.13
CA LEU A 40 -6.33 -1.57 0.42
C LEU A 40 -4.80 -1.53 0.42
N LYS A 41 -4.18 -1.79 1.58
CA LYS A 41 -2.73 -1.88 1.71
C LYS A 41 -2.14 -2.94 0.77
N LEU A 42 -2.77 -4.12 0.71
CA LEU A 42 -2.36 -5.20 -0.18
C LEU A 42 -2.42 -4.77 -1.64
N ALA A 43 -3.51 -4.13 -2.07
CA ALA A 43 -3.66 -3.64 -3.44
C ALA A 43 -2.57 -2.62 -3.83
N ILE A 44 -2.19 -1.71 -2.93
CA ILE A 44 -1.09 -0.77 -3.16
C ILE A 44 0.25 -1.50 -3.27
N LYS A 45 0.50 -2.50 -2.41
CA LYS A 45 1.70 -3.33 -2.48
C LYS A 45 1.80 -4.07 -3.80
N ASP A 46 0.69 -4.67 -4.26
CA ASP A 46 0.61 -5.38 -5.54
C ASP A 46 0.85 -4.42 -6.71
N GLN A 47 0.31 -3.21 -6.64
CA GLN A 47 0.59 -2.16 -7.61
C GLN A 47 2.10 -1.86 -7.65
N ILE A 48 2.72 -1.53 -6.51
CA ILE A 48 4.17 -1.27 -6.44
C ILE A 48 4.99 -2.44 -7.01
N ALA A 49 4.60 -3.69 -6.69
CA ALA A 49 5.28 -4.89 -7.19
C ALA A 49 5.14 -5.04 -8.72
N ALA A 50 3.94 -4.82 -9.27
CA ALA A 50 3.71 -4.84 -10.71
C ALA A 50 4.54 -3.78 -11.44
N TRP A 51 4.59 -2.55 -10.91
CA TRP A 51 5.42 -1.47 -11.46
C TRP A 51 6.92 -1.76 -11.37
N SER A 52 7.37 -2.37 -10.27
CA SER A 52 8.77 -2.75 -10.13
C SER A 52 9.19 -3.81 -11.16
N ARG A 53 8.27 -4.71 -11.53
CA ARG A 53 8.50 -5.69 -12.61
C ARG A 53 8.55 -5.00 -13.97
N ASP A 54 7.59 -4.13 -14.27
CA ASP A 54 7.52 -3.35 -15.53
C ASP A 54 8.74 -2.44 -15.76
N THR A 55 9.21 -1.77 -14.71
CA THR A 55 10.43 -0.93 -14.76
C THR A 55 11.72 -1.75 -14.87
N GLY A 56 11.69 -3.01 -14.43
CA GLY A 56 12.79 -3.95 -14.59
C GLY A 56 12.88 -4.51 -16.01
N ASP A 57 11.73 -4.76 -16.64
CA ASP A 57 11.61 -5.29 -18.01
C ASP A 57 12.03 -4.24 -19.06
N SER A 58 11.78 -2.96 -18.80
CA SER A 58 12.14 -1.86 -19.70
C SER A 58 13.66 -1.58 -19.85
N ARG A 59 14.54 -2.31 -19.13
CA ARG A 59 16.01 -2.17 -19.21
C ARG A 59 16.70 -3.28 -20.01
N VAL A 60 15.94 -4.23 -20.56
CA VAL A 60 16.45 -5.34 -21.37
C VAL A 60 15.76 -5.37 -22.74
N ALA A 61 16.10 -4.42 -23.60
CA ALA A 61 15.85 -4.46 -25.04
C ALA A 61 16.90 -3.63 -25.77
#